data_AF-A0A257TBG9-F1
#
_entry.id   AF-A0A257TBG9-F1
#
_cell.length_a   1.000
_cell.length_b   1.000
_cell.length_c   1.000
_cell.angle_alpha   90.00
_cell.angle_beta   90.00
_cell.angle_gamma   90.00
#
_symmetry.space_group_name_H-M   'P 1'
#
loop_
_entity.id
_entity.type
_entity.pdbx_description
1 polymer ?
#
loop_
_entity_poly.entity_id
_entity_poly.type
_entity_poly.pdbx_seq_one_letter_code
_entity_poly.pdbx_strand_id
1 'polypeptide(L)'
;YLDRGTDGLTTHGVSLVENHHTLYENGDAADMRAGSMVAIEGRVQAPGVVNAERVIFSVNPMDFDFPIIPRMPVLPPVLHHPEIERPEFGPPEIEPLVERPELPDND
;
A
#
# COMPACT_ATOMS: atom_id res chain seq x y z
N TYR A 1 9.61 12.31 -11.82
CA TYR A 1 10.83 11.61 -12.26
C TYR A 1 11.86 12.64 -12.70
N LEU A 2 13.14 12.34 -12.48
CA LEU A 2 14.24 13.12 -13.04
C LEU A 2 14.38 12.84 -14.54
N ASP A 3 14.70 13.89 -15.29
CA ASP A 3 14.97 13.84 -16.72
C ASP A 3 16.33 14.49 -17.02
N ARG A 4 16.90 14.20 -18.19
CA ARG A 4 18.17 14.78 -18.64
C ARG A 4 17.88 16.07 -19.42
N GLY A 5 18.12 17.20 -18.79
CA GLY A 5 18.09 18.50 -19.46
C GLY A 5 19.40 18.81 -20.19
N THR A 6 19.42 19.97 -20.86
CA THR A 6 20.59 20.48 -21.60
C THR A 6 21.81 20.67 -20.71
N ASP A 7 21.60 21.16 -19.48
CA ASP A 7 22.66 21.56 -18.56
C ASP A 7 22.75 20.68 -17.30
N GLY A 8 21.90 19.65 -17.16
CA GLY A 8 21.81 18.91 -15.91
C GLY A 8 20.61 17.98 -15.79
N LEU A 9 20.20 17.73 -14.55
CA LEU A 9 18.97 17.01 -14.24
C LEU A 9 17.82 17.99 -14.12
N THR A 10 16.65 17.59 -14.62
CA THR A 10 15.43 18.38 -14.54
C THR A 10 14.30 17.54 -13.96
N THR A 11 13.28 18.20 -13.39
CA THR A 11 12.03 17.57 -12.96
C THR A 11 10.89 18.46 -13.39
N HIS A 12 9.90 17.91 -14.11
CA HIS A 12 8.75 18.67 -14.62
C HIS A 12 9.13 19.98 -15.36
N GLY A 13 10.26 19.98 -16.09
CA GLY A 13 10.77 21.15 -16.82
C GLY A 13 11.53 22.17 -15.97
N VAL A 14 11.78 21.88 -14.69
CA VAL A 14 12.58 22.71 -13.77
C VAL A 14 13.98 22.13 -13.64
N SER A 15 15.00 22.96 -13.81
CA SER A 15 16.40 22.60 -13.60
C SER A 15 16.73 22.47 -12.12
N LEU A 16 17.41 21.39 -11.79
CA LEU A 16 17.86 21.11 -10.43
C LEU A 16 19.34 21.46 -10.27
N VAL A 17 19.65 22.20 -9.21
CA VAL A 17 21.02 22.49 -8.80
C VAL A 17 21.28 21.83 -7.46
N GLU A 18 22.23 20.91 -7.43
CA GLU A 18 22.70 20.25 -6.21
C GLU A 18 23.96 20.94 -5.70
N ASN A 19 24.17 20.93 -4.38
CA ASN A 19 25.34 21.50 -3.75
C ASN A 19 25.83 20.59 -2.60
N HIS A 20 26.95 20.94 -1.99
CA HIS A 20 27.56 20.16 -0.90
C HIS A 20 26.73 20.13 0.39
N HIS A 21 25.65 20.91 0.50
CA HIS A 21 24.68 20.88 1.59
C HIS A 21 23.39 20.15 1.23
N THR A 22 23.24 19.65 0.00
CA THR A 22 22.07 18.86 -0.38
C THR A 22 22.03 17.57 0.43
N LEU A 23 20.93 17.34 1.13
CA LEU A 23 20.70 16.13 1.93
C LEU A 23 19.96 15.09 1.09
N TYR A 24 20.44 13.85 1.12
CA TYR A 24 19.82 12.74 0.42
C TYR A 24 19.16 11.77 1.40
N GLU A 25 17.95 11.34 1.09
CA GLU A 25 17.21 10.35 1.87
C GLU A 25 16.83 9.16 1.00
N ASN A 26 17.01 7.97 1.57
CA ASN A 26 16.74 6.68 0.92
C ASN A 26 17.56 6.45 -0.37
N GLY A 27 18.71 7.11 -0.48
CA GLY A 27 19.66 7.02 -1.59
C GLY A 27 20.79 8.01 -1.39
N ASP A 28 21.66 8.14 -2.38
CA ASP A 28 22.76 9.10 -2.38
C ASP A 28 22.91 9.83 -3.73
N ALA A 29 23.93 10.70 -3.84
CA ALA A 29 24.17 11.48 -5.04
C ALA A 29 24.44 10.62 -6.30
N ALA A 30 24.88 9.36 -6.15
CA ALA A 30 25.05 8.45 -7.29
C ALA A 30 23.71 7.95 -7.84
N ASP A 31 22.63 8.02 -7.06
CA ASP A 31 21.27 7.64 -7.48
C ASP A 31 20.55 8.78 -8.22
N MET A 32 21.11 9.99 -8.21
CA MET A 32 20.67 11.15 -8.98
C MET A 32 20.95 10.95 -10.48
N ARG A 33 20.05 10.21 -11.13
CA ARG A 33 20.10 9.91 -12.56
C ARG A 33 18.72 10.06 -13.20
N ALA A 34 18.69 10.24 -14.51
CA ALA A 34 17.43 10.29 -15.26
C ALA A 34 16.64 8.99 -15.04
N GLY A 35 15.33 9.11 -14.88
CA GLY A 35 14.45 8.00 -14.52
C GLY A 35 14.28 7.77 -13.02
N SER A 36 15.11 8.36 -12.16
CA SER A 36 14.92 8.26 -10.71
C SER A 36 13.65 8.99 -10.27
N MET A 37 12.85 8.35 -9.42
CA MET A 37 11.69 8.98 -8.79
C MET A 37 12.13 9.64 -7.48
N VAL A 38 12.07 10.96 -7.45
CA VAL A 38 12.48 11.75 -6.29
C VAL A 38 11.43 12.79 -5.93
N ALA A 39 11.32 13.09 -4.65
CA ALA A 39 10.75 14.32 -4.15
C ALA A 39 11.88 15.30 -3.82
N ILE A 40 11.72 16.57 -4.20
CA ILE A 40 12.73 17.61 -4.03
C ILE A 40 12.14 18.72 -3.17
N GLU A 41 12.83 19.04 -2.09
CA GLU A 41 12.57 20.23 -1.27
C GLU A 41 13.75 21.19 -1.43
N GLY A 42 13.46 22.47 -1.59
CA GLY A 42 14.50 23.46 -1.83
C GLY A 42 13.97 24.84 -2.13
N ARG A 43 14.86 25.72 -2.53
CA ARG A 43 14.53 27.12 -2.86
C ARG A 43 14.64 27.37 -4.35
N VAL A 44 13.63 28.03 -4.90
CA VAL A 44 13.65 28.54 -6.26
C VAL A 44 14.68 29.66 -6.33
N GLN A 45 15.73 29.50 -7.14
CA GLN A 45 16.78 30.51 -7.32
C GLN A 45 16.45 31.48 -8.45
N ALA A 46 15.84 30.97 -9.52
CA ALA A 46 15.45 31.71 -10.70
C ALA A 46 14.20 31.04 -11.30
N PRO A 47 13.49 31.70 -12.24
CA PRO A 47 12.38 31.06 -12.93
C PRO A 47 12.82 29.74 -13.57
N GLY A 48 12.21 28.63 -13.15
CA GLY A 48 12.54 27.29 -13.66
C GLY A 48 13.83 26.68 -13.09
N VAL A 49 14.45 27.26 -12.05
CA VAL A 49 15.66 26.71 -11.42
C VAL A 49 15.47 26.58 -9.91
N VAL A 50 15.70 25.38 -9.37
CA VAL A 50 15.60 25.08 -7.94
C VAL A 50 16.95 24.63 -7.38
N ASN A 51 17.37 25.25 -6.27
CA ASN A 51 18.45 24.74 -5.43
C ASN A 51 17.89 23.62 -4.54
N ALA A 52 18.35 22.39 -4.75
CA ALA A 52 17.95 21.25 -3.94
C ALA A 52 18.57 21.35 -2.55
N GLU A 53 17.75 21.45 -1.52
CA GLU A 53 18.22 21.36 -0.13
C GLU A 53 18.05 19.93 0.39
N ARG A 54 16.99 19.25 -0.06
CA ARG A 54 16.72 17.86 0.30
C ARG A 54 16.15 17.09 -0.89
N VAL A 55 16.64 15.88 -1.09
CA VAL A 55 16.23 14.96 -2.16
C VAL A 55 15.84 13.65 -1.49
N ILE A 56 14.59 13.24 -1.68
CA ILE A 56 14.04 12.01 -1.11
C ILE A 56 13.79 11.04 -2.25
N PHE A 57 14.56 9.96 -2.30
CA PHE A 57 14.35 8.89 -3.27
C PHE A 57 13.14 8.06 -2.89
N SER A 58 12.26 7.84 -3.86
CA SER A 58 11.10 6.98 -3.65
C SER A 58 11.57 5.53 -3.71
N VAL A 59 11.47 4.85 -2.59
CA VAL A 59 11.75 3.42 -2.48
C VAL A 59 10.45 2.69 -2.78
N ASN A 60 10.46 1.85 -3.81
CA ASN A 60 9.37 0.92 -4.02
C ASN A 60 9.51 -0.19 -2.95
N PRO A 61 8.50 -0.44 -2.11
CA PRO A 61 8.56 -1.48 -1.09
C PRO A 61 8.65 -2.91 -1.67
N MET A 62 8.50 -3.06 -2.99
CA MET A 62 8.76 -4.32 -3.69
C MET A 62 10.21 -4.49 -4.16
N ASP A 63 11.03 -3.42 -4.13
CA ASP A 63 12.46 -3.46 -4.49
C ASP A 63 13.34 -3.93 -3.32
N PHE A 64 12.74 -4.17 -2.14
CA PHE A 64 13.41 -4.93 -1.10
C PHE A 64 13.51 -6.38 -1.59
N ASP A 65 14.70 -6.78 -2.05
CA ASP A 65 15.10 -8.18 -2.16
C ASP A 65 15.07 -8.79 -0.76
N PHE A 66 13.87 -9.16 -0.29
CA PHE A 66 13.71 -9.96 0.90
C PHE A 66 14.56 -11.22 0.69
N PRO A 67 15.46 -11.58 1.63
CA PRO A 67 16.12 -12.88 1.54
C PRO A 67 15.01 -13.92 1.41
N ILE A 68 15.14 -14.83 0.45
CA ILE A 68 14.21 -15.95 0.30
C ILE A 68 14.19 -16.66 1.66
N ILE A 69 13.18 -16.38 2.49
CA ILE A 69 12.99 -17.10 3.73
C ILE A 69 12.73 -18.54 3.28
N PRO A 70 13.52 -19.54 3.69
CA PRO A 70 13.24 -20.92 3.33
C PRO A 70 11.81 -21.18 3.79
N ARG A 71 10.92 -21.45 2.82
CA ARG A 71 9.52 -21.77 3.09
C ARG A 71 9.55 -22.98 4.01
N MET A 72 9.25 -22.79 5.29
CA MET A 72 9.04 -23.93 6.18
C MET A 72 8.02 -24.85 5.51
N PRO A 73 8.26 -26.17 5.44
CA PRO A 73 7.24 -27.07 4.94
C PRO A 73 6.00 -26.89 5.82
N VAL A 74 4.93 -26.37 5.23
CA VAL A 74 3.64 -26.26 5.91
C VAL A 74 3.21 -27.70 6.19
N LEU A 75 3.36 -28.17 7.44
CA LEU A 75 2.77 -29.43 7.84
C LEU A 75 1.26 -29.31 7.62
N PRO A 76 0.59 -30.27 6.97
CA PRO A 76 -0.86 -30.25 6.90
C PRO A 76 -1.42 -30.19 8.33
N PRO A 77 -2.48 -29.41 8.58
CA PRO A 77 -3.10 -29.38 9.89
C PRO A 77 -3.54 -30.81 10.23
N VAL A 78 -3.06 -31.33 11.36
CA VAL A 78 -3.61 -32.57 11.92
C VAL A 78 -5.02 -32.24 12.36
N LEU A 79 -6.00 -32.58 11.51
CA LEU A 79 -7.42 -32.52 11.83
C LEU A 79 -7.70 -33.55 12.92
N HIS A 80 -7.50 -33.16 14.17
CA HIS A 80 -8.20 -33.79 15.28
C HIS A 80 -9.67 -33.40 15.12
N HIS A 81 -10.48 -34.28 14.53
CA HIS A 81 -11.93 -34.17 14.65
C HIS A 81 -12.29 -34.52 16.09
N PRO A 82 -12.74 -33.60 16.95
CA PRO A 82 -13.51 -34.02 18.10
C PRO A 82 -14.81 -34.60 17.55
N GLU A 83 -15.11 -35.87 17.82
CA GLU A 83 -16.45 -36.39 17.63
C GLU A 83 -17.37 -35.61 18.58
N ILE A 84 -18.09 -34.63 18.04
CA ILE A 84 -19.13 -33.91 18.79
C ILE A 84 -20.34 -34.84 18.78
N GLU A 85 -20.65 -35.47 19.92
CA GLU A 85 -21.90 -36.21 20.10
C GLU A 85 -23.07 -35.27 19.77
N ARG A 86 -23.82 -35.61 18.72
CA ARG A 86 -24.96 -34.81 18.28
C ARG A 86 -26.12 -35.10 19.24
N PRO A 87 -26.62 -34.12 20.00
CA PRO A 87 -27.76 -34.37 20.87
C PRO A 87 -28.99 -34.74 20.02
N GLU A 88 -29.64 -35.86 20.34
CA GLU A 88 -30.89 -36.27 19.70
C GLU A 88 -32.01 -35.33 20.12
N PHE A 89 -32.25 -34.28 19.34
CA PHE A 89 -33.46 -33.47 19.48
C PHE A 89 -34.66 -34.31 18.99
N GLY A 90 -35.62 -34.55 19.87
CA GLY A 90 -36.91 -35.14 19.51
C GLY A 90 -37.67 -34.29 18.47
N PRO A 91 -38.69 -34.83 17.81
CA PRO A 91 -39.44 -34.09 16.79
C PRO A 91 -40.04 -32.81 17.39
N PRO A 92 -40.05 -31.69 16.64
CA PRO A 92 -40.58 -30.43 17.15
C PRO A 92 -42.10 -30.56 17.38
N GLU A 93 -42.58 -30.13 18.55
CA GLU A 93 -44.01 -29.94 18.78
C GLU A 93 -44.48 -28.76 17.89
N ILE A 94 -45.44 -29.03 17.01
CA ILE A 94 -45.99 -28.03 16.09
C ILE A 94 -47.01 -27.20 16.89
N GLU A 95 -46.67 -25.94 17.19
CA GLU A 95 -47.65 -24.99 17.73
C GLU A 95 -48.71 -24.66 16.65
N PRO A 96 -50.02 -24.70 16.97
CA PRO A 96 -51.05 -24.40 16.00
C PRO A 96 -50.98 -22.92 15.58
N LEU A 97 -50.89 -22.70 14.27
CA LEU A 97 -50.84 -21.38 13.66
C LEU A 97 -52.16 -20.64 13.97
N VAL A 98 -52.10 -19.59 14.79
CA VAL A 98 -53.26 -18.72 15.06
C VAL A 98 -53.59 -17.96 13.77
N GLU A 99 -54.73 -18.29 13.13
CA GLU A 99 -55.24 -17.52 12.00
C GLU A 99 -55.55 -16.08 12.45
N ARG A 100 -54.90 -15.11 11.81
CA ARG A 100 -55.16 -13.69 12.06
C ARG A 100 -56.52 -13.31 11.48
N PRO A 101 -57.43 -12.67 12.23
CA PRO A 101 -58.68 -12.18 11.67
C PRO A 101 -58.42 -11.08 10.64
N GLU A 102 -59.10 -11.14 9.49
CA GLU A 102 -59.02 -10.12 8.45
C GLU A 102 -59.75 -8.85 8.92
N LEU A 103 -59.08 -7.70 8.83
CA LEU A 103 -59.64 -6.40 9.20
C LEU A 103 -60.51 -5.89 8.04
N PRO A 104 -61.74 -5.40 8.27
CA PRO A 104 -62.57 -4.88 7.18
C PRO A 104 -61.99 -3.57 6.63
N ASP A 105 -61.85 -3.50 5.31
CA ASP A 105 -61.55 -2.27 4.58
C ASP A 105 -62.76 -1.32 4.67
N ASN A 106 -62.55 -0.11 5.17
CA ASN A 106 -63.57 0.95 5.15
C ASN A 106 -63.30 1.88 3.97
N ASP A 107 -64.26 1.95 3.04
CA ASP A 107 -64.41 2.94 1.94
C ASP A 107 -64.57 4.40 2.45
#